data_AF-A0AAV8DKY4-F1
#
_entry.id   AF-A0AAV8DKY4-F1
#
_cell.length_a   1.000
_cell.length_b   1.000
_cell.length_c   1.000
_cell.angle_alpha   90.00
_cell.angle_beta   90.00
_cell.angle_gamma   90.00
#
_symmetry.space_group_name_H-M   'P 1'
#
loop_
_entity.id
_entity.type
_entity.pdbx_description
1 polymer ?
#
loop_
_entity_poly.entity_id
_entity_poly.type
_entity_poly.pdbx_seq_one_letter_code
_entity_poly.pdbx_strand_id
1 'polypeptide(L)'
;MASMSDRIPTFLALCLLFCCVHGQMNQNYYQKSCPNLQTIVQSVVSQAIGTEARMGASLLRLFFHDCFVQGCDASILLDDTPTFTGEKTAFPNVNSVRGYEVIDAIKSQVEASCPATVSCADIVALAARDSVNLLGGPTWNVVLGRKDARTASLSQAN
;
A
#
# COMPACT_ATOMS: atom_id res chain seq x y z
N MET A 1 -52.59 -25.00 6.23
CA MET A 1 -51.63 -24.74 5.14
C MET A 1 -51.27 -23.26 5.20
N ALA A 2 -50.17 -22.92 5.87
CA ALA A 2 -49.68 -21.54 5.90
C ALA A 2 -48.99 -21.26 4.56
N SER A 3 -49.42 -20.21 3.88
CA SER A 3 -48.92 -19.80 2.57
C SER A 3 -47.41 -19.59 2.61
N MET A 4 -46.67 -20.25 1.70
CA MET A 4 -45.21 -20.06 1.54
C MET A 4 -44.85 -18.67 0.98
N SER A 5 -45.85 -17.86 0.62
CA SER A 5 -45.65 -16.55 -0.01
C SER A 5 -45.37 -15.40 0.96
N ASP A 6 -45.71 -15.55 2.26
CA ASP A 6 -45.59 -14.46 3.25
C ASP A 6 -44.24 -14.41 3.97
N ARG A 7 -43.33 -15.35 3.68
CA ARG A 7 -41.96 -15.40 4.27
C ARG A 7 -40.86 -14.85 3.36
N ILE A 8 -41.21 -14.51 2.13
CA ILE A 8 -40.30 -14.00 1.11
C ILE A 8 -39.92 -12.52 1.33
N PRO A 9 -40.83 -11.59 1.73
CA PRO A 9 -40.47 -10.18 1.81
C PRO A 9 -39.62 -9.85 3.04
N THR A 10 -39.71 -10.65 4.11
CA THR A 10 -38.94 -10.46 5.35
C THR A 10 -37.51 -10.98 5.24
N PHE A 11 -37.26 -12.03 4.44
CA PHE A 11 -35.91 -12.54 4.20
C PHE A 11 -35.05 -11.61 3.32
N LEU A 12 -35.69 -10.91 2.36
CA LEU A 12 -35.00 -9.99 1.44
C LEU A 12 -34.57 -8.68 2.13
N ALA A 13 -35.36 -8.17 3.07
CA ALA A 13 -35.05 -6.96 3.82
C ALA A 13 -33.91 -7.16 4.84
N LEU A 14 -33.74 -8.37 5.39
CA LEU A 14 -32.66 -8.69 6.34
C LEU A 14 -31.29 -8.80 5.65
N CYS A 15 -31.26 -9.10 4.35
CA CYS A 15 -30.01 -9.23 3.57
C CYS A 15 -29.39 -7.87 3.21
N LEU A 16 -30.21 -6.82 3.09
CA LEU A 16 -29.76 -5.44 2.79
C LEU A 16 -29.15 -4.70 3.98
N LEU A 17 -29.29 -5.22 5.21
CA LEU A 17 -28.74 -4.62 6.43
C LEU A 17 -27.29 -5.03 6.74
N PHE A 18 -26.70 -5.96 5.97
CA PHE A 18 -25.39 -6.55 6.29
C PHE A 18 -24.25 -6.23 5.32
N CYS A 19 -24.44 -5.38 4.30
CA CYS A 19 -23.40 -5.12 3.29
C CYS A 19 -22.64 -3.79 3.44
N CYS A 20 -22.61 -3.19 4.63
CA CYS A 20 -21.64 -2.14 4.93
C CYS A 20 -20.30 -2.78 5.31
N VAL A 21 -19.60 -3.39 4.35
CA VAL A 21 -18.19 -3.78 4.55
C VAL A 21 -17.38 -2.48 4.60
N HIS A 22 -17.25 -1.91 5.79
CA HIS A 22 -16.28 -0.87 6.03
C HIS A 22 -14.90 -1.53 5.89
N GLY A 23 -14.10 -1.06 4.92
CA GLY A 23 -12.70 -1.41 4.80
C GLY A 23 -11.92 -0.88 6.00
N GLN A 24 -12.02 -1.58 7.12
CA GLN A 24 -11.48 -1.10 8.38
C GLN A 24 -9.98 -1.38 8.40
N MET A 25 -9.19 -0.31 8.24
CA MET A 25 -7.74 -0.40 8.33
C MET A 25 -7.34 -0.76 9.77
N ASN A 26 -6.35 -1.66 9.93
CA ASN A 26 -5.88 -2.14 11.22
C ASN A 26 -4.37 -2.43 11.18
N GLN A 27 -3.67 -2.22 12.29
CA GLN A 27 -2.26 -2.56 12.48
C GLN A 27 -2.00 -4.07 12.30
N ASN A 28 -2.99 -4.91 12.65
CA ASN A 28 -2.89 -6.37 12.56
C ASN A 28 -3.50 -6.96 11.27
N TYR A 29 -3.74 -6.14 10.24
CA TYR A 29 -4.45 -6.56 9.02
C TYR A 29 -3.85 -7.84 8.39
N TYR A 30 -2.51 -7.94 8.34
CA TYR A 30 -1.80 -9.07 7.75
C TYR A 30 -1.29 -10.11 8.75
N GLN A 31 -1.64 -10.00 10.05
CA GLN A 31 -1.05 -10.85 11.09
C GLN A 31 -1.26 -12.35 10.85
N LYS A 32 -2.37 -12.73 10.22
CA LYS A 32 -2.68 -14.14 9.89
C LYS A 32 -2.27 -14.52 8.46
N SER A 33 -2.45 -13.63 7.51
CA SER A 33 -2.28 -13.93 6.07
C SER A 33 -0.84 -13.75 5.59
N CYS A 34 -0.06 -12.86 6.22
CA CYS A 34 1.36 -12.68 5.94
C CYS A 34 2.13 -12.32 7.23
N PRO A 35 2.33 -13.29 8.14
CA PRO A 35 2.90 -13.03 9.48
C PRO A 35 4.32 -12.45 9.45
N ASN A 36 5.10 -12.74 8.39
CA ASN A 36 6.48 -12.28 8.24
C ASN A 36 6.62 -10.92 7.54
N LEU A 37 5.51 -10.27 7.16
CA LEU A 37 5.52 -9.04 6.35
C LEU A 37 6.45 -7.97 6.92
N GLN A 38 6.29 -7.61 8.20
CA GLN A 38 7.09 -6.52 8.78
C GLN A 38 8.59 -6.86 8.82
N THR A 39 8.94 -8.12 9.09
CA THR A 39 10.34 -8.57 9.11
C THR A 39 10.97 -8.52 7.72
N ILE A 40 10.22 -8.93 6.68
CA ILE A 40 10.69 -8.86 5.29
C ILE A 40 10.95 -7.41 4.88
N VAL A 41 9.97 -6.51 5.10
CA VAL A 41 10.11 -5.09 4.75
C VAL A 41 11.31 -4.47 5.48
N GLN A 42 11.40 -4.64 6.81
CA GLN A 42 12.48 -4.07 7.60
C GLN A 42 13.86 -4.59 7.16
N SER A 43 13.97 -5.88 6.81
CA SER A 43 15.22 -6.47 6.36
C SER A 43 15.72 -5.85 5.05
N VAL A 44 14.84 -5.71 4.06
CA VAL A 44 15.23 -5.12 2.76
C VAL A 44 15.53 -3.63 2.91
N VAL A 45 14.73 -2.88 3.68
CA VAL A 45 14.99 -1.46 3.96
C VAL A 45 16.32 -1.28 4.68
N SER A 46 16.63 -2.13 5.66
CA SER A 46 17.91 -2.11 6.38
C SER A 46 19.10 -2.35 5.46
N GLN A 47 19.00 -3.31 4.53
CA GLN A 47 20.04 -3.56 3.53
C GLN A 47 20.22 -2.37 2.57
N ALA A 48 19.11 -1.78 2.12
CA ALA A 48 19.14 -0.63 1.22
C ALA A 48 19.78 0.60 1.89
N ILE A 49 19.42 0.89 3.16
CA ILE A 49 20.02 1.98 3.95
C ILE A 49 21.49 1.69 4.28
N GLY A 50 21.85 0.44 4.55
CA GLY A 50 23.24 0.04 4.77
C GLY A 50 24.13 0.24 3.54
N THR A 51 23.53 0.21 2.35
CA THR A 51 24.21 0.51 1.07
C THR A 51 24.26 2.02 0.81
N GLU A 52 23.15 2.73 1.01
CA GLU A 52 23.06 4.18 0.87
C GLU A 52 22.13 4.78 1.92
N ALA A 53 22.67 5.51 2.90
CA ALA A 53 21.88 6.08 3.99
C ALA A 53 20.75 7.01 3.51
N ARG A 54 20.95 7.71 2.39
CA ARG A 54 19.93 8.58 1.76
C ARG A 54 18.69 7.81 1.28
N MET A 55 18.79 6.50 1.10
CA MET A 55 17.65 5.69 0.66
C MET A 55 16.49 5.76 1.66
N GLY A 56 16.76 5.83 2.96
CA GLY A 56 15.69 5.97 3.96
C GLY A 56 14.89 7.27 3.80
N ALA A 57 15.57 8.39 3.54
CA ALA A 57 14.89 9.65 3.22
C ALA A 57 14.11 9.59 1.90
N SER A 58 14.61 8.83 0.91
CA SER A 58 13.96 8.64 -0.38
C SER A 58 12.66 7.84 -0.27
N LEU A 59 12.66 6.77 0.52
CA LEU A 59 11.47 5.94 0.77
C LEU A 59 10.40 6.69 1.57
N LEU A 60 10.81 7.48 2.57
CA LEU A 60 9.90 8.37 3.28
C LEU A 60 9.25 9.38 2.32
N ARG A 61 10.05 9.98 1.43
CA ARG A 61 9.55 10.91 0.42
C ARG A 61 8.62 10.23 -0.58
N LEU A 62 8.92 9.01 -1.01
CA LEU A 62 8.06 8.22 -1.91
C LEU A 62 6.66 8.03 -1.29
N PHE A 63 6.58 7.66 -0.01
CA PHE A 63 5.31 7.54 0.70
C PHE A 63 4.55 8.88 0.79
N PHE A 64 5.25 9.98 1.03
CA PHE A 64 4.63 11.30 1.02
C PHE A 64 4.01 11.64 -0.35
N HIS A 65 4.75 11.41 -1.44
CA HIS A 65 4.26 11.70 -2.78
C HIS A 65 3.12 10.76 -3.21
N ASP A 66 3.13 9.49 -2.79
CA ASP A 66 1.99 8.59 -2.94
C ASP A 66 0.74 9.17 -2.27
N CYS A 67 0.82 9.45 -0.97
CA CYS A 67 -0.33 9.90 -0.19
C CYS A 67 -0.91 11.26 -0.61
N PHE A 68 -0.11 12.15 -1.20
CA PHE A 68 -0.56 13.48 -1.59
C PHE A 68 -1.35 13.49 -2.90
N VAL A 69 -1.19 12.47 -3.74
CA VAL A 69 -1.86 12.36 -5.03
C VAL A 69 -2.95 11.29 -4.90
N GLN A 70 -4.20 11.73 -4.76
CA GLN A 70 -5.39 10.86 -4.64
C GLN A 70 -5.40 9.87 -3.44
N GLY A 71 -4.38 9.89 -2.59
CA GLY A 71 -4.30 9.10 -1.36
C GLY A 71 -3.21 8.03 -1.45
N CYS A 72 -2.96 7.34 -0.34
CA CYS A 72 -1.89 6.34 -0.29
C CYS A 72 -2.36 5.03 -0.98
N ASP A 73 -2.19 4.94 -2.29
CA ASP A 73 -2.75 3.86 -3.11
C ASP A 73 -1.73 3.26 -4.09
N ALA A 74 -0.44 3.56 -3.91
CA ALA A 74 0.66 3.11 -4.77
C ALA A 74 0.54 3.51 -6.25
N SER A 75 -0.31 4.47 -6.59
CA SER A 75 -0.43 5.02 -7.95
C SER A 75 0.91 5.54 -8.48
N ILE A 76 1.73 6.14 -7.61
CA ILE A 76 3.08 6.63 -7.94
C ILE A 76 4.04 5.54 -8.45
N LEU A 77 3.78 4.27 -8.14
CA LEU A 77 4.62 3.16 -8.57
C LEU A 77 4.34 2.72 -10.01
N LEU A 78 3.19 3.08 -10.58
CA LEU A 78 2.80 2.68 -11.93
C LEU A 78 3.69 3.35 -12.99
N ASP A 79 4.27 2.53 -13.85
CA ASP A 79 5.10 2.98 -14.97
C ASP A 79 4.25 3.43 -16.17
N ASP A 80 4.83 4.31 -16.97
CA ASP A 80 4.28 4.68 -18.27
C ASP A 80 4.20 3.43 -19.19
N THR A 81 3.12 3.35 -19.95
CA THR A 81 2.92 2.39 -21.04
C THR A 81 2.46 3.15 -22.29
N PRO A 82 2.38 2.52 -23.48
CA PRO A 82 1.92 3.21 -24.69
C PRO A 82 0.53 3.84 -24.59
N THR A 83 -0.31 3.38 -23.66
CA THR A 83 -1.71 3.84 -23.49
C THR A 83 -1.99 4.40 -22.10
N PHE A 84 -0.98 4.57 -21.25
CA PHE A 84 -1.14 5.02 -19.86
C PHE A 84 0.09 5.82 -19.43
N THR A 85 -0.12 6.99 -18.84
CA THR A 85 0.96 7.79 -18.26
C THR A 85 0.81 7.79 -16.74
N GLY A 86 1.85 7.31 -16.07
CA GLY A 86 1.96 7.29 -14.62
C GLY A 86 2.34 8.65 -14.04
N GLU A 87 2.81 8.64 -12.80
CA GLU A 87 3.19 9.86 -12.07
C GLU A 87 4.70 10.11 -12.04
N LYS A 88 5.52 9.13 -12.42
CA LYS A 88 6.99 9.23 -12.31
C LYS A 88 7.58 10.35 -13.16
N THR A 89 6.89 10.75 -14.22
CA THR A 89 7.29 11.84 -15.13
C THR A 89 6.74 13.21 -14.74
N ALA A 90 5.97 13.30 -13.65
CA ALA A 90 5.47 14.57 -13.13
C ALA A 90 6.62 15.48 -12.65
N PHE A 91 6.44 16.80 -12.71
CA PHE A 91 7.50 17.78 -12.39
C PHE A 91 8.16 17.55 -11.02
N PRO A 92 7.43 17.26 -9.93
CA PRO A 92 8.04 16.99 -8.62
C PRO A 92 8.77 15.65 -8.51
N ASN A 93 8.45 14.71 -9.41
CA ASN A 93 8.87 13.31 -9.35
C ASN A 93 10.05 13.02 -10.29
N VAL A 94 10.03 13.57 -11.49
CA VAL A 94 11.01 13.31 -12.54
C VAL A 94 12.43 13.69 -12.07
N ASN A 95 13.37 12.76 -12.21
CA ASN A 95 14.75 12.91 -11.74
C ASN A 95 14.88 13.28 -10.24
N SER A 96 13.88 12.93 -9.42
CA SER A 96 13.73 13.45 -8.06
C SER A 96 13.30 12.38 -7.05
N VAL A 97 12.12 11.77 -7.23
CA VAL A 97 11.67 10.64 -6.40
C VAL A 97 12.43 9.38 -6.84
N ARG A 98 12.85 8.55 -5.87
CA ARG A 98 13.70 7.37 -6.09
C ARG A 98 13.47 6.30 -5.01
N GLY A 99 14.02 5.11 -5.22
CA GLY A 99 13.83 3.95 -4.33
C GLY A 99 12.73 3.00 -4.78
N TYR A 100 12.24 3.13 -6.03
CA TYR A 100 11.28 2.22 -6.65
C TYR A 100 11.80 0.77 -6.65
N GLU A 101 13.10 0.61 -6.96
CA GLU A 101 13.80 -0.67 -6.98
C GLU A 101 13.85 -1.37 -5.61
N VAL A 102 13.84 -0.60 -4.52
CA VAL A 102 13.76 -1.15 -3.16
C VAL A 102 12.34 -1.66 -2.88
N ILE A 103 11.32 -0.94 -3.33
CA ILE A 103 9.93 -1.38 -3.24
C ILE A 103 9.71 -2.66 -4.05
N ASP A 104 10.28 -2.76 -5.26
CA ASP A 104 10.24 -3.98 -6.08
C ASP A 104 10.89 -5.17 -5.37
N ALA A 105 12.06 -4.96 -4.76
CA ALA A 105 12.76 -6.00 -4.00
C ALA A 105 11.94 -6.46 -2.79
N ILE A 106 11.32 -5.54 -2.05
CA ILE A 106 10.40 -5.89 -0.95
C ILE A 106 9.22 -6.69 -1.50
N LYS A 107 8.56 -6.17 -2.54
CA LYS A 107 7.37 -6.80 -3.13
C LYS A 107 7.67 -8.20 -3.62
N SER A 108 8.81 -8.42 -4.28
CA SER A 108 9.22 -9.74 -4.74
C SER A 108 9.38 -10.74 -3.58
N GLN A 109 9.99 -10.33 -2.46
CA GLN A 109 10.16 -11.22 -1.30
C GLN A 109 8.83 -11.46 -0.57
N VAL A 110 7.99 -10.44 -0.48
CA VAL A 110 6.65 -10.55 0.09
C VAL A 110 5.79 -11.50 -0.74
N GLU A 111 5.78 -11.37 -2.06
CA GLU A 111 5.03 -12.27 -2.95
C GLU A 111 5.54 -13.72 -2.91
N ALA A 112 6.84 -13.92 -2.72
CA ALA A 112 7.40 -15.25 -2.51
C ALA A 112 6.94 -15.88 -1.17
N SER A 113 6.67 -15.07 -0.15
CA SER A 113 6.21 -15.54 1.16
C SER A 113 4.68 -15.64 1.29
N CYS A 114 3.93 -14.74 0.68
CA CYS A 114 2.48 -14.61 0.80
C CYS A 114 1.88 -14.05 -0.50
N PRO A 115 1.70 -14.91 -1.52
CA PRO A 115 1.26 -14.48 -2.85
C PRO A 115 -0.06 -13.71 -2.85
N ALA A 116 -0.13 -12.67 -3.67
CA ALA A 116 -1.30 -11.83 -3.94
C ALA A 116 -2.02 -11.31 -2.69
N THR A 117 -1.29 -11.14 -1.58
CA THR A 117 -1.88 -10.84 -0.27
C THR A 117 -1.68 -9.38 0.12
N VAL A 118 -0.46 -8.87 0.01
CA VAL A 118 -0.07 -7.54 0.54
C VAL A 118 -0.06 -6.51 -0.58
N SER A 119 -0.71 -5.37 -0.37
CA SER A 119 -0.72 -4.28 -1.34
C SER A 119 0.63 -3.57 -1.42
N CYS A 120 0.95 -3.03 -2.59
CA CYS A 120 2.11 -2.15 -2.75
C CYS A 120 1.98 -0.90 -1.87
N ALA A 121 0.76 -0.36 -1.72
CA ALA A 121 0.49 0.81 -0.89
C ALA A 121 0.91 0.59 0.58
N ASP A 122 0.62 -0.59 1.15
CA ASP A 122 1.05 -0.91 2.51
C ASP A 122 2.54 -1.21 2.62
N ILE A 123 3.18 -1.72 1.56
CA ILE A 123 4.64 -1.88 1.51
C ILE A 123 5.33 -0.51 1.56
N VAL A 124 4.87 0.47 0.78
CA VAL A 124 5.43 1.83 0.78
C VAL A 124 5.28 2.48 2.17
N ALA A 125 4.11 2.31 2.82
CA ALA A 125 3.87 2.83 4.17
C ALA A 125 4.78 2.20 5.23
N LEU A 126 4.97 0.87 5.19
CA LEU A 126 5.89 0.17 6.09
C LEU A 126 7.35 0.57 5.83
N ALA A 127 7.75 0.67 4.57
CA ALA A 127 9.09 1.05 4.18
C ALA A 127 9.46 2.46 4.68
N ALA A 128 8.52 3.41 4.62
CA ALA A 128 8.70 4.75 5.17
C ALA A 128 8.88 4.72 6.70
N ARG A 129 8.08 3.93 7.43
CA ARG A 129 8.20 3.78 8.88
C ARG A 129 9.55 3.17 9.27
N ASP A 130 9.91 2.07 8.62
CA ASP A 130 11.18 1.38 8.90
C ASP A 130 12.37 2.29 8.58
N SER A 131 12.28 3.09 7.51
CA SER A 131 13.31 4.06 7.14
C SER A 131 13.54 5.12 8.22
N VAL A 132 12.46 5.71 8.76
CA VAL A 132 12.57 6.68 9.84
C VAL A 132 13.19 6.05 11.08
N ASN A 133 12.73 4.86 11.47
CA ASN A 133 13.22 4.20 12.66
C ASN A 133 14.71 3.81 12.54
N LEU A 134 15.13 3.24 11.40
CA LEU A 134 16.51 2.83 11.15
C LEU A 134 17.49 4.00 11.10
N LEU A 135 17.03 5.20 10.76
CA LEU A 135 17.82 6.44 10.77
C LEU A 135 17.77 7.19 12.11
N GLY A 136 17.32 6.53 13.19
CA GLY A 136 17.32 7.09 14.55
C GLY A 136 16.08 7.90 14.90
N GLY A 137 15.06 7.92 14.04
CA GLY A 137 13.76 8.51 14.34
C GLY A 137 12.84 7.59 15.16
N PRO A 138 11.64 8.09 15.53
CA PRO A 138 10.66 7.30 16.25
C PRO A 138 10.11 6.15 15.39
N THR A 139 9.58 5.13 16.04
CA THR A 139 8.69 4.15 15.40
C THR A 139 7.24 4.48 15.72
N TRP A 140 6.33 4.00 14.89
CA TRP A 140 4.89 4.08 15.14
C TRP A 140 4.19 2.86 14.55
N ASN A 141 2.95 2.68 14.95
CA ASN A 141 2.13 1.60 14.42
C ASN A 141 1.50 2.04 13.09
N VAL A 142 1.97 1.46 11.99
CA VAL A 142 1.37 1.68 10.66
C VAL A 142 0.02 0.96 10.63
N VAL A 143 -1.04 1.69 10.31
CA VAL A 143 -2.35 1.10 10.04
C VAL A 143 -2.33 0.53 8.61
N LEU A 144 -2.71 -0.73 8.43
CA LEU A 144 -2.61 -1.47 7.18
C LEU A 144 -4.02 -1.85 6.66
N GLY A 145 -4.09 -2.28 5.41
CA GLY A 145 -5.30 -2.65 4.68
C GLY A 145 -5.57 -1.79 3.45
N ARG A 146 -4.59 -0.99 3.00
CA ARG A 146 -4.70 -0.19 1.76
C ARG A 146 -4.80 -1.12 0.55
N LYS A 147 -5.36 -0.60 -0.55
CA LYS A 147 -5.46 -1.29 -1.83
C LYS A 147 -4.75 -0.47 -2.89
N ASP A 148 -4.22 -1.17 -3.88
CA ASP A 148 -3.47 -0.55 -4.97
C ASP A 148 -4.43 0.07 -6.00
N ALA A 149 -4.08 1.26 -6.46
CA ALA A 149 -4.77 1.94 -7.53
C ALA A 149 -4.62 1.19 -8.86
N ARG A 150 -5.58 1.43 -9.75
CA ARG A 150 -5.54 0.95 -11.16
C ARG A 150 -5.27 2.07 -12.15
N THR A 151 -5.09 3.28 -11.63
CA THR A 151 -4.86 4.52 -12.38
C THR A 151 -3.86 5.36 -11.63
N ALA A 152 -3.26 6.32 -12.31
CA ALA A 152 -2.38 7.33 -11.72
C ALA A 152 -2.78 8.70 -12.29
N SER A 153 -2.34 9.77 -11.66
CA SER A 153 -2.75 11.13 -12.04
C SER A 153 -1.57 12.08 -12.17
N LEU A 154 -0.92 12.05 -13.34
CA LEU A 154 0.16 12.96 -13.71
C LEU A 154 -0.16 14.43 -13.41
N SER A 155 -1.39 14.87 -13.71
CA SER A 155 -1.82 16.26 -13.52
C SER A 155 -2.07 16.67 -12.07
N GLN A 156 -2.18 15.73 -11.13
CA GLN A 156 -2.32 16.01 -9.69
C GLN A 156 -1.00 15.85 -8.94
N ALA A 157 -0.03 15.16 -9.53
CA ALA A 157 1.34 15.06 -9.03
C ALA A 157 2.16 16.33 -9.32
N ASN A 158 1.70 17.49 -8.85
CA ASN A 158 2.33 18.81 -9.08
C ASN A 158 2.93 19.44 -7.82
#